data_AF-A0A937XJ92-F1
#
_entry.id   AF-A0A937XJ92-F1
#
_cell.length_a   1.000
_cell.length_b   1.000
_cell.length_c   1.000
_cell.angle_alpha   90.00
_cell.angle_beta   90.00
_cell.angle_gamma   90.00
#
_symmetry.space_group_name_H-M   'P 1'
#
loop_
_entity.id
_entity.type
_entity.pdbx_description
1 polymer ?
#
loop_
_entity_poly.entity_id
_entity_poly.type
_entity_poly.pdbx_seq_one_letter_code
_entity_poly.pdbx_strand_id
1 'polypeptide(L)'
;MIYNRIALFRIERNLSRKELAIAVGVNPQTIGFLERGSYSPSVELALKLAVLFGVPVDSLFSLTPFPSLATQIASAQHQRLESNRDELTLTASR
;
A
#
# COMPACT_ATOMS: atom_id res chain seq x y z
N MET A 1 -3.88 0.27 -15.82
CA MET A 1 -3.60 1.44 -14.97
C MET A 1 -3.14 0.91 -13.62
N ILE A 2 -2.01 1.38 -13.08
CA ILE A 2 -1.47 0.90 -11.79
C ILE A 2 -1.88 1.88 -10.68
N TYR A 3 -2.47 1.37 -9.61
CA TYR A 3 -2.75 2.14 -8.39
C TYR A 3 -1.50 2.14 -7.52
N ASN A 4 -1.23 3.25 -6.84
CA ASN A 4 -0.08 3.35 -5.95
C ASN A 4 -0.40 4.10 -4.65
N ARG A 5 0.45 3.89 -3.64
CA ARG A 5 0.40 4.57 -2.33
C ARG A 5 1.64 5.43 -2.06
N ILE A 6 2.38 5.82 -3.09
CA ILE A 6 3.68 6.49 -2.92
C ILE A 6 3.55 7.80 -2.15
N ALA A 7 2.51 8.59 -2.43
CA ALA A 7 2.25 9.82 -1.71
C ALA A 7 2.04 9.58 -0.20
N LEU A 8 1.31 8.52 0.17
CA LEU A 8 1.04 8.15 1.56
C LEU A 8 2.35 7.85 2.31
N PHE A 9 3.14 6.90 1.79
CA PHE A 9 4.41 6.50 2.38
C PHE A 9 5.43 7.64 2.44
N ARG A 10 5.44 8.50 1.42
CA ARG A 10 6.31 9.68 1.39
C ARG A 10 5.94 10.67 2.51
N ILE A 11 4.65 10.94 2.70
CA ILE A 11 4.16 11.86 3.73
C ILE A 11 4.41 11.29 5.13
N GLU A 12 4.17 10.00 5.34
CA GLU A 12 4.45 9.32 6.62
C GLU A 12 5.94 9.44 7.03
N ARG A 13 6.83 9.49 6.04
CA ARG A 13 8.28 9.67 6.22
C ARG A 13 8.72 11.14 6.32
N ASN A 14 7.79 12.10 6.26
CA ASN A 14 8.07 13.54 6.16
C ASN A 14 9.02 13.92 5.00
N LEU A 15 8.95 13.20 3.87
CA LEU A 15 9.78 13.48 2.71
C LEU A 15 9.09 14.41 1.72
N SER A 16 9.82 15.38 1.19
CA SER A 16 9.44 16.08 -0.02
C SER A 16 9.61 15.17 -1.25
N ARG A 17 8.95 15.53 -2.37
CA ARG A 17 9.14 14.80 -3.64
C ARG A 17 10.59 14.81 -4.11
N LYS A 18 11.30 15.93 -3.85
CA LYS A 18 12.70 16.09 -4.23
C LYS A 18 13.59 15.14 -3.42
N GLU A 19 13.39 15.05 -2.12
CA GLU A 19 14.16 14.13 -1.25
C GLU A 19 13.91 12.67 -1.62
N LEU A 20 12.64 12.28 -1.85
CA LEU A 20 12.33 10.94 -2.32
C LEU A 20 13.01 10.64 -3.67
N ALA A 21 12.97 11.58 -4.60
CA ALA A 21 13.57 11.40 -5.92
C ALA A 21 15.09 11.22 -5.84
N ILE A 22 15.77 12.00 -5.00
CA ILE A 22 17.21 11.85 -4.71
C ILE A 22 17.48 10.46 -4.12
N ALA A 23 16.69 10.03 -3.14
CA ALA A 23 16.88 8.75 -2.45
C ALA A 23 16.77 7.54 -3.37
N VAL A 24 15.94 7.61 -4.43
CA VAL A 24 15.77 6.51 -5.39
C VAL A 24 16.45 6.76 -6.75
N GLY A 25 17.19 7.86 -6.88
CA GLY A 25 17.99 8.19 -8.07
C GLY A 25 17.18 8.53 -9.31
N VAL A 26 16.09 9.30 -9.18
CA VAL A 26 15.24 9.73 -10.30
C VAL A 26 15.03 11.26 -10.31
N ASN A 27 14.43 11.76 -11.39
CA ASN A 27 14.02 13.17 -11.46
C ASN A 27 12.82 13.43 -10.50
N PRO A 28 12.77 14.56 -9.76
CA PRO A 28 11.63 14.93 -8.93
C PRO A 28 10.27 14.91 -9.66
N GLN A 29 10.23 15.21 -10.96
CA GLN A 29 9.02 15.13 -11.77
C GLN A 29 8.49 13.69 -11.89
N THR A 30 9.39 12.69 -11.94
CA THR A 30 9.03 11.26 -11.97
C THR A 30 8.20 10.88 -10.76
N ILE A 31 8.57 11.35 -9.55
CA ILE A 31 7.78 11.13 -8.34
C ILE A 31 6.41 11.79 -8.46
N GLY A 32 6.34 13.00 -9.00
CA GLY A 32 5.06 13.68 -9.25
C GLY A 32 4.13 12.91 -10.21
N PHE A 33 4.66 12.40 -11.32
CA PHE A 33 3.89 11.60 -12.27
C PHE A 33 3.46 10.26 -11.68
N LEU A 34 4.35 9.62 -10.92
CA LEU A 34 4.08 8.36 -10.23
C LEU A 34 2.93 8.52 -9.23
N GLU A 35 2.96 9.53 -8.37
CA GLU A 35 1.92 9.78 -7.38
C GLU A 35 0.54 10.07 -8.00
N ARG A 36 0.50 10.70 -9.17
CA ARG A 36 -0.76 10.94 -9.90
C ARG A 36 -1.24 9.73 -10.69
N GLY A 37 -0.47 8.65 -10.75
CA GLY A 37 -0.77 7.46 -11.55
C GLY A 37 -0.65 7.69 -13.07
N SER A 38 -0.05 8.81 -13.50
CA SER A 38 0.17 9.14 -14.92
C SER A 38 1.34 8.36 -15.53
N TYR A 39 2.08 7.62 -14.71
CA TYR A 39 3.28 6.89 -15.08
C TYR A 39 3.34 5.57 -14.32
N SER A 40 3.61 4.48 -15.03
CA SER A 40 3.90 3.18 -14.43
C SER A 40 5.41 3.08 -14.16
N PRO A 41 5.84 2.77 -12.94
CA PRO A 41 7.27 2.70 -12.63
C PRO A 41 7.94 1.52 -13.37
N SER A 42 9.24 1.65 -13.62
CA SER A 42 10.05 0.46 -13.95
C SER A 42 10.08 -0.50 -12.76
N VAL A 43 10.35 -1.78 -13.02
CA VAL A 43 10.56 -2.78 -11.96
C VAL A 43 11.66 -2.34 -11.00
N GLU A 44 12.75 -1.77 -11.52
CA GLU A 44 13.85 -1.24 -10.71
C GLU A 44 13.38 -0.13 -9.75
N LEU A 45 12.62 0.86 -10.23
CA LEU A 45 12.11 1.94 -9.38
C LEU A 45 11.14 1.40 -8.32
N ALA A 46 10.27 0.46 -8.68
CA ALA A 46 9.35 -0.17 -7.74
C ALA A 46 10.10 -0.91 -6.61
N LEU A 47 11.15 -1.65 -6.94
CA LEU A 47 12.01 -2.33 -5.96
C LEU A 47 12.80 -1.35 -5.08
N LYS A 48 13.37 -0.29 -5.66
CA LYS A 48 14.05 0.77 -4.87
C LYS A 48 13.11 1.41 -3.86
N LEU A 49 11.87 1.71 -4.26
CA LEU A 49 10.87 2.28 -3.37
C LEU A 49 10.47 1.29 -2.27
N ALA A 50 10.28 0.00 -2.59
CA ALA A 50 9.99 -1.04 -1.61
C ALA A 50 11.11 -1.15 -0.55
N VAL A 51 12.37 -1.18 -0.99
CA VAL A 51 13.55 -1.20 -0.09
C VAL A 51 13.61 0.06 0.76
N LEU A 52 13.47 1.25 0.15
CA LEU A 52 13.47 2.52 0.88
C LEU A 52 12.35 2.54 1.91
N PHE A 53 11.14 2.07 1.56
CA PHE A 53 9.98 2.05 2.45
C PHE A 53 9.94 0.87 3.42
N GLY A 54 10.83 -0.11 3.29
CA GLY A 54 10.86 -1.29 4.17
C GLY A 54 9.58 -2.12 4.10
N VAL A 55 8.91 -2.12 2.95
CA VAL A 55 7.66 -2.85 2.71
C VAL A 55 7.73 -3.61 1.39
N PRO A 56 6.94 -4.68 1.22
CA PRO A 56 6.83 -5.36 -0.07
C PRO A 56 6.29 -4.44 -1.19
N VAL A 57 6.60 -4.78 -2.45
CA VAL A 57 6.18 -3.99 -3.62
C VAL A 57 4.65 -3.88 -3.73
N ASP A 58 3.90 -4.93 -3.38
CA ASP A 58 2.44 -4.96 -3.42
C ASP A 58 1.76 -4.05 -2.38
N SER A 59 2.51 -3.63 -1.34
CA SER A 59 2.06 -2.64 -0.37
C SER A 59 2.08 -1.24 -0.97
N LEU A 60 2.92 -1.03 -1.99
CA LEU A 60 3.08 0.25 -2.70
C LEU A 60 2.24 0.33 -3.97
N PHE A 61 2.04 -0.79 -4.67
CA PHE A 61 1.41 -0.83 -6.00
C PHE A 61 0.38 -1.96 -6.12
N SER A 62 -0.70 -1.70 -6.87
CA SER A 62 -1.75 -2.69 -7.14
C SER A 62 -2.33 -2.51 -8.54
N LEU A 63 -2.83 -3.61 -9.11
CA LEU A 63 -3.62 -3.60 -10.34
C LEU A 63 -5.08 -3.22 -10.11
N THR A 64 -5.54 -3.24 -8.85
CA THR A 64 -6.89 -2.85 -8.42
C THR A 64 -6.83 -1.70 -7.42
N PRO A 65 -7.91 -0.90 -7.28
CA PRO A 65 -7.96 0.15 -6.28
C PRO A 65 -7.68 -0.40 -4.88
N PHE A 66 -6.88 0.33 -4.11
CA PHE A 66 -6.68 0.01 -2.72
C PHE A 66 -7.98 0.20 -1.92
N PRO A 67 -8.33 -0.73 -1.02
CA PRO A 67 -9.52 -0.61 -0.21
C PRO A 67 -9.42 0.63 0.68
N SER A 68 -10.54 1.35 0.81
CA SER A 68 -10.63 2.48 1.74
C SER A 68 -10.48 1.99 3.20
N LEU A 69 -10.11 2.89 4.11
CA LEU A 69 -10.07 2.55 5.54
C LEU A 69 -11.44 2.06 6.03
N ALA A 70 -12.53 2.68 5.59
CA ALA A 70 -13.89 2.24 5.92
C ALA A 70 -14.15 0.80 5.45
N THR A 71 -13.73 0.47 4.22
CA THR A 71 -13.83 -0.89 3.68
C THR A 71 -13.01 -1.89 4.50
N GLN A 72 -11.78 -1.53 4.89
CA GLN A 72 -10.90 -2.38 5.69
C GLN A 72 -11.43 -2.61 7.12
N ILE A 73 -12.03 -1.59 7.73
CA ILE A 73 -12.66 -1.72 9.07
C ILE A 73 -13.86 -2.67 8.99
N ALA A 74 -14.71 -2.50 7.98
CA ALA A 74 -15.89 -3.35 7.80
C ALA A 74 -15.51 -4.83 7.59
N SER A 75 -14.49 -5.11 6.76
CA SER A 75 -14.04 -6.49 6.53
C SER A 75 -13.42 -7.11 7.78
N ALA A 76 -12.62 -6.36 8.54
CA ALA A 76 -12.02 -6.84 9.79
C ALA A 76 -13.07 -7.16 10.88
N GLN A 77 -14.14 -6.38 10.97
CA GLN A 77 -15.26 -6.67 11.86
C GLN A 77 -15.99 -7.95 11.47
N HIS A 78 -16.23 -8.15 10.17
CA HIS A 78 -16.88 -9.36 9.66
C HIS A 78 -16.06 -10.62 9.95
N GLN A 79 -14.76 -10.58 9.66
CA GLN A 79 -13.85 -11.70 9.91
C GLN A 79 -13.78 -12.09 11.39
N ARG A 80 -13.84 -11.10 12.31
CA ARG A 80 -13.89 -11.36 13.75
C ARG A 80 -15.20 -12.04 14.18
N LEU A 81 -16.34 -11.63 13.61
CA LEU A 81 -17.64 -12.22 13.90
C LEU A 81 -17.74 -13.66 13.40
N GLU A 82 -17.20 -13.95 12.21
CA GLU A 82 -17.13 -15.30 11.66
C GLU A 82 -16.23 -16.21 12.49
N SER A 83 -15.02 -15.74 12.83
CA SER A 83 -14.08 -16.49 13.69
C SER A 83 -14.69 -16.84 15.04
N ASN A 84 -15.38 -15.89 15.69
CA ASN A 84 -16.03 -16.14 16.98
C ASN A 84 -17.21 -17.12 16.87
N ARG A 85 -17.95 -17.11 15.75
CA ARG A 85 -19.08 -18.02 15.52
C ARG A 85 -18.62 -19.46 15.30
N ASP A 86 -17.49 -19.65 14.60
CA ASP A 86 -16.89 -20.96 14.38
C ASP A 86 -16.38 -21.57 15.70
N GLU A 87 -15.78 -20.77 16.58
CA GLU A 87 -15.35 -21.20 17.93
C GLU A 87 -16.51 -21.62 18.84
N LEU A 88 -17.62 -20.88 18.83
CA LEU A 88 -18.83 -21.21 19.60
C LEU A 88 -19.46 -22.53 19.13
N THR A 89 -19.45 -22.80 17.82
CA THR A 89 -20.00 -24.03 17.23
C THR A 89 -19.16 -25.26 17.59
N LEU A 90 -17.83 -25.11 17.63
CA LEU A 90 -16.90 -26.17 18.01
C LEU A 90 -16.95 -26.50 19.50
N THR A 91 -17.22 -25.51 20.35
CA THR A 91 -17.35 -25.69 21.82
C THR A 91 -18.69 -26.32 22.20
N ALA A 92 -19.77 -26.01 21.48
CA ALA A 92 -21.11 -26.57 21.72
C ALA A 92 -21.29 -28.03 21.24
N SER A 93 -20.32 -28.57 20.49
CA SER A 93 -20.31 -29.95 19.99
C SER A 93 -19.49 -30.92 20.86
N ARG A 94 -19.01 -30.47 22.03
CA ARG A 94 -18.34 -31.26 23.06
C ARG A 94 -19.24 -31.35 24.30
#